data_AF-A0A1G1YN36-F1
#
_entry.id   AF-A0A1G1YN36-F1
#
_cell.length_a   1.000
_cell.length_b   1.000
_cell.length_c   1.000
_cell.angle_alpha   90.00
_cell.angle_beta   90.00
_cell.angle_gamma   90.00
#
_symmetry.space_group_name_H-M   'P 1'
#
loop_
_entity.id
_entity.type
_entity.pdbx_description
1 polymer ?
#
loop_
_entity_poly.entity_id
_entity_poly.type
_entity_poly.pdbx_seq_one_letter_code
_entity_poly.pdbx_strand_id
1 'polypeptide(L)'
;MNQERDIKLIDREFAFTKLMKCGLCGSGITASEKFKNLKDGTVNRYVYYGCTRSKDITCKSGYIREEELITQLVEMVDKLSLNEIGMRHKLEQEIERYHKFKNNIFGLDQKENDFKSKKEVNLREYAKYILKEGSTSEKRELMSCLKSRLILAEKKLTLELEK
;
A
#
# COMPACT_ATOMS: atom_id res chain seq x y z
N MET A 1 3.98 -14.36 39.91
CA MET A 1 5.29 -14.65 39.28
C MET A 1 5.18 -14.23 37.83
N ASN A 2 5.92 -13.18 37.46
CA ASN A 2 5.81 -12.48 36.19
C ASN A 2 6.15 -13.43 35.03
N GLN A 3 5.21 -13.68 34.12
CA GLN A 3 5.53 -14.22 32.80
C GLN A 3 6.22 -13.12 32.03
N GLU A 4 7.54 -13.24 31.91
CA GLU A 4 8.38 -12.46 31.02
C GLU A 4 7.77 -12.57 29.62
N ARG A 5 7.19 -11.47 29.15
CA ARG A 5 6.80 -11.32 27.76
C ARG A 5 8.11 -11.18 26.99
N ASP A 6 8.58 -12.28 26.42
CA ASP A 6 9.63 -12.26 25.40
C ASP A 6 9.18 -11.29 24.28
N ILE A 7 9.62 -10.05 24.37
CA ILE A 7 9.54 -9.10 23.26
C ILE A 7 10.61 -9.57 22.29
N LYS A 8 10.29 -10.60 21.50
CA LYS A 8 11.01 -10.82 20.25
C LYS A 8 10.87 -9.50 19.47
N LEU A 9 11.96 -8.75 19.36
CA LEU A 9 12.16 -7.69 18.38
C LEU A 9 12.12 -8.33 16.99
N ILE A 10 10.93 -8.79 16.60
CA ILE A 10 10.63 -9.14 15.23
C ILE A 10 10.58 -7.80 14.53
N ASP A 11 11.48 -7.59 13.59
CA ASP A 11 11.46 -6.41 12.74
C ASP A 11 10.18 -6.50 11.90
N ARG A 12 9.13 -5.78 12.34
CA ARG A 12 7.82 -5.82 11.69
C ARG A 12 7.79 -4.74 10.65
N GLU A 13 7.98 -5.14 9.41
CA GLU A 13 7.80 -4.25 8.29
C GLU A 13 6.32 -4.07 7.96
N PHE A 14 5.88 -2.82 8.00
CA PHE A 14 4.56 -2.41 7.53
C PHE A 14 4.72 -1.65 6.22
N ALA A 15 3.88 -1.96 5.23
CA ALA A 15 4.02 -1.45 3.88
C ALA A 15 3.87 0.08 3.82
N PHE A 16 2.97 0.64 4.63
CA PHE A 16 2.54 2.03 4.52
C PHE A 16 3.05 2.96 5.64
N THR A 17 3.93 2.49 6.52
CA THR A 17 4.52 3.37 7.56
C THR A 17 5.44 4.41 6.93
N LYS A 18 5.55 5.59 7.56
CA LYS A 18 6.34 6.76 7.11
C LYS A 18 5.90 7.40 5.78
N LEU A 19 4.93 6.82 5.07
CA LEU A 19 4.39 7.35 3.80
C LEU A 19 3.17 8.27 4.00
N MET A 20 2.51 8.17 5.16
CA MET A 20 1.27 8.90 5.47
C MET A 20 1.45 9.88 6.63
N LYS A 21 0.70 10.99 6.58
CA LYS A 21 0.55 11.95 7.66
C LYS A 21 -0.91 12.04 8.13
N CYS A 22 -1.09 12.38 9.40
CA CYS A 22 -2.39 12.70 9.95
C CYS A 22 -2.86 14.06 9.44
N GLY A 23 -4.04 14.12 8.82
CA GLY A 23 -4.60 15.38 8.31
C GLY A 23 -5.11 16.34 9.39
N LEU A 24 -5.33 15.87 10.62
CA LEU A 24 -5.82 16.71 11.72
C LEU A 24 -4.69 17.43 12.46
N CYS A 25 -3.63 16.71 12.83
CA CYS A 25 -2.53 17.26 13.64
C CYS A 25 -1.16 17.26 12.94
N GLY A 26 -1.07 16.70 11.73
CA GLY A 26 0.20 16.63 10.98
C GLY A 26 1.25 15.69 11.57
N SER A 27 0.88 14.81 12.53
CA SER A 27 1.75 13.74 13.04
C SER A 27 1.93 12.64 12.00
N GLY A 28 2.92 11.77 12.18
CA GLY A 28 3.07 10.57 11.35
C GLY A 28 1.95 9.54 11.61
N ILE A 29 1.69 8.68 10.63
CA ILE A 29 0.87 7.48 10.81
C ILE A 29 1.80 6.28 11.01
N THR A 30 1.49 5.47 12.01
CA THR A 30 2.16 4.19 12.29
C THR A 30 1.16 3.04 12.23
N ALA A 31 1.67 1.80 12.26
CA ALA A 31 0.88 0.59 12.25
C ALA A 31 1.02 -0.19 13.57
N SER A 32 -0.01 -0.96 13.90
CA SER A 32 -0.04 -1.86 15.04
C SER A 32 -0.79 -3.14 14.68
N GLU A 33 -0.32 -4.27 15.19
CA GLU A 33 -0.97 -5.56 14.94
C GLU A 33 -1.76 -6.01 16.17
N LYS A 34 -2.88 -6.68 15.90
CA LYS A 34 -3.67 -7.38 16.92
C LYS A 34 -3.94 -8.79 16.43
N PHE A 35 -3.71 -9.76 17.31
CA PHE A 35 -3.98 -11.17 17.05
C PHE A 35 -5.25 -11.57 17.80
N LYS A 36 -6.14 -12.29 17.12
CA LYS A 36 -7.38 -12.81 17.70
C LYS A 36 -7.40 -14.32 17.53
N ASN A 37 -7.46 -15.03 18.66
CA ASN A 37 -7.64 -16.47 18.66
C ASN A 37 -9.10 -16.80 18.32
N LEU A 38 -9.29 -17.69 17.36
CA LEU A 38 -10.59 -18.21 16.97
C LEU A 38 -10.95 -19.43 17.82
N LYS A 39 -12.24 -19.79 17.81
CA LYS A 39 -12.74 -20.97 18.53
C LYS A 39 -12.11 -22.27 18.02
N ASP A 40 -11.72 -22.29 16.75
CA ASP A 40 -11.12 -23.45 16.07
C ASP A 40 -9.61 -23.56 16.30
N GLY A 41 -9.03 -22.72 17.17
CA GLY A 41 -7.60 -22.73 17.53
C GLY A 41 -6.68 -21.97 16.57
N THR A 42 -7.19 -21.46 15.44
CA THR A 42 -6.45 -20.60 14.51
C THR A 42 -6.33 -19.16 15.01
N VAL A 43 -5.28 -18.44 14.57
CA VAL A 43 -5.02 -17.05 14.99
C VAL A 43 -5.16 -16.11 13.80
N ASN A 44 -6.10 -15.16 13.87
CA ASN A 44 -6.25 -14.11 12.85
C ASN A 44 -5.42 -12.88 13.23
N ARG A 45 -4.65 -12.37 12.26
CA ARG A 45 -3.85 -11.15 12.38
C ARG A 45 -4.59 -9.97 11.76
N TYR A 46 -4.69 -8.87 12.51
CA TYR A 46 -5.26 -7.60 12.04
C TYR A 46 -4.25 -6.48 12.17
N VAL A 47 -4.04 -5.73 11.10
CA VAL A 47 -3.17 -4.55 11.09
C VAL A 47 -4.01 -3.28 11.11
N TYR A 48 -3.65 -2.36 11.99
CA TYR A 48 -4.31 -1.07 12.16
C TYR A 48 -3.31 0.07 11.96
N TYR A 49 -3.64 1.01 11.09
CA TYR A 49 -2.90 2.24 10.89
C TYR A 49 -3.55 3.39 11.67
N GLY A 50 -2.76 4.22 12.34
CA GLY A 50 -3.27 5.33 13.12
C GLY A 50 -2.23 6.39 13.44
N CYS A 51 -2.73 7.56 13.83
CA CYS A 51 -1.91 8.70 14.23
C CYS A 51 -1.04 8.38 15.45
N THR A 52 0.25 8.71 15.40
CA THR A 52 1.16 8.56 16.54
C THR A 52 0.88 9.55 17.66
N ARG A 53 0.09 10.60 17.40
CA ARG A 53 -0.23 11.69 18.34
C ARG A 53 0.98 12.43 18.87
N SER A 54 2.08 12.43 18.11
CA SER A 54 3.34 13.06 18.51
C SER A 54 3.25 14.59 18.57
N LYS A 55 2.38 15.21 17.75
CA LYS A 55 2.13 16.66 17.76
C LYS A 55 0.89 17.07 18.55
N ASP A 56 -0.09 16.18 18.67
CA ASP A 56 -1.32 16.41 19.45
C ASP A 56 -1.78 15.10 20.09
N ILE A 57 -1.65 15.06 21.42
CA ILE A 57 -2.00 13.91 22.28
C ILE A 57 -3.50 13.61 22.25
N THR A 58 -4.33 14.61 21.96
CA THR A 58 -5.80 14.50 21.96
C THR A 58 -6.39 14.24 20.58
N CYS A 59 -5.52 14.00 19.58
CA CYS A 59 -5.95 13.86 18.19
C CYS A 59 -6.99 12.73 18.00
N LYS A 60 -8.11 13.10 17.38
CA LYS A 60 -9.28 12.24 17.12
C LYS A 60 -9.26 11.53 15.76
N SER A 61 -8.12 11.53 15.07
CA SER A 61 -7.98 10.96 13.71
C SER A 61 -8.34 9.47 13.60
N GLY A 62 -8.40 8.76 14.74
CA GLY A 62 -8.82 7.36 14.81
C GLY A 62 -7.78 6.37 14.26
N TYR A 63 -8.24 5.14 14.06
CA TYR A 63 -7.49 4.04 13.46
C TYR A 63 -8.29 3.46 12.29
N ILE A 64 -7.59 3.07 11.23
CA ILE A 64 -8.14 2.38 10.05
C ILE A 64 -7.52 0.98 9.94
N ARG A 65 -8.30 0.00 9.49
CA ARG A 65 -7.77 -1.34 9.19
C ARG A 65 -6.98 -1.32 7.89
N GLU A 66 -5.96 -2.18 7.78
CA GLU A 66 -5.16 -2.30 6.55
C GLU A 66 -5.99 -2.67 5.33
N GLU A 67 -6.97 -3.57 5.48
CA GLU A 67 -7.90 -3.94 4.41
C GLU A 67 -8.64 -2.71 3.85
N GLU A 68 -9.20 -1.88 4.74
CA GLU A 68 -9.93 -0.66 4.38
C GLU A 68 -9.00 0.39 3.78
N LEU A 69 -7.77 0.49 4.29
CA LEU A 69 -6.73 1.37 3.73
C LEU A 69 -6.37 0.97 2.30
N ILE A 70 -6.19 -0.33 2.04
CA ILE A 70 -5.90 -0.87 0.71
C ILE A 70 -7.06 -0.62 -0.25
N THR A 71 -8.31 -0.81 0.21
CA THR A 71 -9.49 -0.48 -0.60
C THR A 71 -9.48 0.98 -1.04
N GLN A 72 -9.21 1.92 -0.13
CA GLN A 72 -9.14 3.34 -0.47
C GLN A 72 -7.97 3.67 -1.41
N LEU A 73 -6.82 3.01 -1.25
CA LEU A 73 -5.69 3.13 -2.18
C LEU A 73 -6.06 2.66 -3.59
N VAL A 74 -6.73 1.51 -3.70
CA VAL A 74 -7.20 0.97 -4.99
C VAL A 74 -8.20 1.93 -5.65
N GLU A 75 -9.14 2.49 -4.89
CA GLU A 75 -10.08 3.49 -5.40
C GLU A 75 -9.38 4.78 -5.87
N MET A 76 -8.28 5.18 -5.23
CA MET A 76 -7.49 6.32 -5.69
C MET A 76 -6.77 6.03 -6.99
N VAL A 77 -6.21 4.83 -7.16
CA VAL A 77 -5.60 4.41 -8.44
C VAL A 77 -6.62 4.39 -9.58
N ASP A 78 -7.91 4.15 -9.29
CA ASP A 78 -8.97 4.26 -10.28
C ASP A 78 -9.29 5.70 -10.69
N LYS A 79 -9.33 6.61 -9.71
CA LYS A 79 -9.73 8.01 -9.93
C LYS A 79 -8.62 8.88 -10.52
N LEU A 80 -7.35 8.58 -10.20
CA LEU A 80 -6.20 9.39 -10.59
C LEU A 80 -5.50 8.80 -11.80
N SER A 81 -4.85 9.64 -12.60
CA SER A 81 -4.02 9.13 -13.69
C SER A 81 -2.69 8.59 -13.14
N LEU A 82 -2.18 7.48 -13.69
CA LEU A 82 -0.87 6.93 -13.26
C LEU A 82 0.29 7.92 -13.49
N ASN A 83 0.10 8.90 -14.37
CA ASN A 83 1.02 10.01 -14.63
C ASN A 83 1.06 11.02 -13.47
N GLU A 84 -0.11 11.36 -12.91
CA GLU A 84 -0.24 12.21 -11.72
C GLU A 84 0.40 11.54 -10.51
N ILE A 85 0.15 10.25 -10.36
CA ILE A 85 0.67 9.46 -9.24
C ILE A 85 2.20 9.27 -9.35
N GLY A 86 2.77 9.27 -10.56
CA GLY A 86 4.21 9.08 -10.79
C GLY A 86 4.67 7.62 -10.83
N MET A 87 3.74 6.66 -10.73
CA MET A 87 4.03 5.22 -10.72
C MET A 87 4.24 4.61 -12.11
N ARG A 88 3.89 5.33 -13.19
CA ARG A 88 3.86 4.80 -14.55
C ARG A 88 5.16 4.17 -15.01
N HIS A 89 6.27 4.90 -14.93
CA HIS A 89 7.55 4.45 -15.49
C HIS A 89 8.01 3.12 -14.88
N LYS A 90 7.81 2.97 -13.56
CA LYS A 90 8.19 1.76 -12.84
C LYS A 90 7.32 0.57 -13.19
N LEU A 91 6.00 0.78 -13.24
CA LEU A 91 5.05 -0.25 -13.66
C LEU A 91 5.33 -0.71 -15.11
N GLU A 92 5.69 0.22 -16.00
CA GLU A 92 6.07 -0.09 -17.39
C GLU A 92 7.35 -0.95 -17.44
N GLN A 93 8.37 -0.62 -16.64
CA GLN A 93 9.60 -1.40 -16.56
C GLN A 93 9.37 -2.82 -16.04
N GLU A 94 8.54 -2.99 -14.99
CA GLU A 94 8.23 -4.31 -14.42
C GLU A 94 7.43 -5.17 -15.39
N ILE A 95 6.43 -4.59 -16.08
CA ILE A 95 5.69 -5.28 -17.13
C ILE A 95 6.62 -5.68 -18.28
N GLU A 96 7.53 -4.80 -18.71
CA GLU A 96 8.50 -5.10 -19.76
C GLU A 96 9.47 -6.22 -19.35
N ARG A 97 9.96 -6.19 -18.10
CA ARG A 97 10.79 -7.27 -17.53
C ARG A 97 10.03 -8.59 -17.52
N TYR A 98 8.77 -8.59 -17.11
CA TYR A 98 7.92 -9.78 -17.13
C TYR A 98 7.71 -10.32 -18.55
N HIS A 99 7.45 -9.45 -19.53
CA HIS A 99 7.32 -9.86 -20.92
C HIS A 99 8.63 -10.44 -21.49
N LYS A 100 9.78 -9.80 -21.22
CA LYS A 100 11.10 -10.32 -21.61
C LYS A 100 11.35 -11.69 -20.98
N PHE A 101 11.05 -11.84 -19.70
CA PHE A 101 11.18 -13.11 -18.98
C PHE A 101 10.27 -14.20 -19.59
N LYS A 102 8.99 -13.88 -19.80
CA LYS A 102 8.02 -14.81 -20.39
C LYS A 102 8.43 -15.26 -21.79
N ASN A 103 8.85 -14.32 -22.64
CA ASN A 103 9.24 -14.62 -24.01
C ASN A 103 10.56 -15.41 -24.07
N ASN A 104 11.56 -15.05 -23.25
CA ASN A 104 12.86 -15.72 -23.24
C ASN A 104 12.80 -17.13 -22.65
N ILE A 105 11.89 -17.41 -21.73
CA ILE A 105 11.80 -18.73 -21.07
C ILE A 105 10.75 -19.63 -21.71
N PHE A 106 9.60 -19.09 -22.10
CA PHE A 106 8.47 -19.89 -22.60
C PHE A 106 8.29 -19.85 -24.12
N GLY A 107 9.06 -19.04 -24.86
CA GLY A 107 9.03 -19.02 -26.33
C GLY A 107 7.66 -18.69 -26.94
N LEU A 108 6.79 -18.01 -26.18
CA LEU A 108 5.43 -17.69 -26.61
C LEU A 108 5.42 -16.38 -27.41
N ASP A 109 5.56 -16.49 -28.72
CA ASP A 109 5.24 -15.39 -29.63
C ASP A 109 3.74 -15.11 -29.60
N GLN A 110 3.34 -13.95 -29.08
CA GLN A 110 1.99 -13.45 -29.34
C GLN A 110 2.05 -12.07 -30.00
N LYS A 111 1.47 -12.07 -31.20
CA LYS A 111 1.29 -10.97 -32.14
C LYS A 111 0.73 -9.74 -31.43
N GLU A 112 1.51 -8.66 -31.47
CA GLU A 112 1.10 -7.32 -31.09
C GLU A 112 -0.01 -6.85 -32.03
N ASN A 113 -1.24 -6.75 -31.53
CA ASN A 113 -2.27 -5.89 -32.13
C ASN A 113 -3.14 -5.32 -31.00
N ASP A 114 -3.31 -3.98 -31.02
CA ASP A 114 -3.90 -3.08 -30.02
C ASP A 114 -3.07 -2.77 -28.77
N PHE A 115 -1.99 -2.02 -28.94
CA PHE A 115 -0.94 -1.87 -27.93
C PHE A 115 -1.03 -0.63 -27.02
N LYS A 116 -1.70 0.46 -27.43
CA LYS A 116 -1.70 1.72 -26.65
C LYS A 116 -2.80 1.80 -25.59
N SER A 117 -4.02 1.40 -25.90
CA SER A 117 -5.15 1.44 -24.95
C SER A 117 -5.12 0.30 -23.93
N LYS A 118 -4.70 -0.91 -24.34
CA LYS A 118 -4.49 -2.04 -23.40
C LYS A 118 -3.36 -1.81 -22.40
N LYS A 119 -2.30 -1.09 -22.80
CA LYS A 119 -1.14 -0.85 -21.91
C LYS A 119 -1.53 -0.10 -20.63
N GLU A 120 -2.32 0.95 -20.73
CA GLU A 120 -2.69 1.74 -19.54
C GLU A 120 -3.66 0.99 -18.62
N VAL A 121 -4.58 0.21 -19.18
CA VAL A 121 -5.46 -0.70 -18.41
C VAL A 121 -4.63 -1.75 -17.66
N ASN A 122 -3.68 -2.38 -18.34
CA ASN A 122 -2.79 -3.38 -17.73
C ASN A 122 -1.94 -2.79 -16.60
N LEU A 123 -1.45 -1.55 -16.74
CA LEU A 123 -0.68 -0.88 -15.69
C LEU A 123 -1.51 -0.61 -14.44
N ARG A 124 -2.78 -0.18 -14.60
CA ARG A 124 -3.69 0.08 -13.48
C ARG A 124 -4.05 -1.22 -12.75
N GLU A 125 -4.40 -2.26 -13.49
CA GLU A 125 -4.69 -3.58 -12.91
C GLU A 125 -3.50 -4.14 -12.15
N TYR A 126 -2.29 -3.99 -12.71
CA TYR A 126 -1.06 -4.42 -12.05
C TYR A 126 -0.78 -3.63 -10.76
N ALA A 127 -0.98 -2.32 -10.75
CA ALA A 127 -0.87 -1.51 -9.53
C ALA A 127 -1.87 -1.97 -8.45
N LYS A 128 -3.13 -2.24 -8.83
CA LYS A 128 -4.14 -2.78 -7.91
C LYS A 128 -3.77 -4.15 -7.37
N TYR A 129 -3.21 -5.01 -8.23
CA TYR A 129 -2.72 -6.33 -7.83
C TYR A 129 -1.62 -6.21 -6.77
N ILE A 130 -0.61 -5.37 -6.98
CA ILE A 130 0.45 -5.11 -5.99
C ILE A 130 -0.14 -4.62 -4.66
N LEU A 131 -1.10 -3.69 -4.70
CA LEU A 131 -1.73 -3.16 -3.49
C LEU A 131 -2.54 -4.21 -2.71
N LYS A 132 -3.15 -5.18 -3.39
CA LYS A 132 -3.93 -6.25 -2.75
C LYS A 132 -3.03 -7.39 -2.29
N GLU A 133 -2.30 -8.00 -3.22
CA GLU A 133 -1.62 -9.28 -3.03
C GLU A 133 -0.09 -9.18 -2.97
N GLY A 134 0.48 -8.02 -3.32
CA GLY A 134 1.92 -7.80 -3.25
C GLY A 134 2.50 -7.94 -1.84
N SER A 135 3.77 -8.31 -1.79
CA SER A 135 4.59 -8.30 -0.59
C SER A 135 4.72 -6.90 0.00
N THR A 136 5.11 -6.82 1.28
CA THR A 136 5.37 -5.55 1.96
C THR A 136 6.38 -4.68 1.20
N SER A 137 7.42 -5.31 0.63
CA SER A 137 8.43 -4.64 -0.19
C SER A 137 7.84 -4.06 -1.47
N GLU A 138 7.10 -4.85 -2.25
CA GLU A 138 6.49 -4.39 -3.50
C GLU A 138 5.51 -3.24 -3.27
N LYS A 139 4.69 -3.35 -2.21
CA LYS A 139 3.78 -2.27 -1.80
C LYS A 139 4.55 -1.00 -1.46
N ARG A 140 5.58 -1.09 -0.62
CA ARG A 140 6.41 0.06 -0.24
C ARG A 140 7.10 0.66 -1.46
N GLU A 141 7.62 -0.18 -2.33
CA GLU A 141 8.32 0.21 -3.53
C GLU A 141 7.39 0.94 -4.50
N LEU A 142 6.19 0.42 -4.75
CA LEU A 142 5.16 1.09 -5.54
C LEU A 142 4.82 2.46 -4.96
N MET A 143 4.58 2.51 -3.65
CA MET A 143 4.20 3.74 -2.95
C MET A 143 5.34 4.75 -2.86
N SER A 144 6.60 4.34 -2.96
CA SER A 144 7.75 5.26 -2.99
C SER A 144 7.81 6.11 -4.26
N CYS A 145 7.14 5.68 -5.33
CA CYS A 145 7.03 6.45 -6.58
C CYS A 145 5.93 7.51 -6.53
N LEU A 146 5.14 7.58 -5.44
CA LEU A 146 4.10 8.57 -5.28
C LEU A 146 4.72 9.97 -5.13
N LYS A 147 4.38 10.89 -6.03
CA LYS A 147 4.90 12.27 -6.01
C LYS A 147 4.40 13.06 -4.80
N SER A 148 3.11 12.92 -4.49
CA SER A 148 2.45 13.66 -3.41
C SER A 148 2.38 12.81 -2.14
N ARG A 149 2.31 13.46 -0.96
CA ARG A 149 2.15 12.70 0.30
C ARG A 149 0.70 12.26 0.51
N LEU A 150 0.54 11.14 1.20
CA LEU A 150 -0.76 10.67 1.66
C LEU A 150 -1.17 11.30 2.98
N ILE A 151 -2.43 11.71 3.07
CA ILE A 151 -3.04 12.29 4.26
C ILE A 151 -4.19 11.38 4.72
N LEU A 152 -4.10 10.91 5.96
CA LEU A 152 -5.15 10.15 6.63
C LEU A 152 -5.85 11.04 7.66
N ALA A 153 -7.15 11.26 7.51
CA ALA A 153 -7.99 11.96 8.47
C ALA A 153 -9.33 11.23 8.62
N GLU A 154 -9.73 10.95 9.86
CA GLU A 154 -11.04 10.32 10.15
C GLU A 154 -11.32 9.04 9.34
N LYS A 155 -10.28 8.20 9.20
CA LYS A 155 -10.29 6.97 8.37
C LYS A 155 -10.48 7.19 6.86
N LYS A 156 -10.32 8.41 6.36
CA LYS A 156 -10.31 8.71 4.92
C LYS A 156 -8.91 9.10 4.47
N LEU A 157 -8.49 8.48 3.38
CA LEU A 157 -7.20 8.69 2.74
C LEU A 157 -7.35 9.66 1.56
N THR A 158 -6.48 10.66 1.51
CA THR A 158 -6.46 11.72 0.50
C THR A 158 -5.02 12.05 0.11
N LEU A 159 -4.81 12.73 -1.01
CA LEU A 159 -3.50 13.27 -1.39
C LEU A 159 -3.33 14.69 -0.87
N GLU A 160 -2.11 15.03 -0.45
CA GLU A 160 -1.68 16.40 -0.20
C GLU A 160 -1.79 17.18 -1.52
N LEU A 161 -2.75 18.09 -1.62
CA LEU A 161 -2.90 18.96 -2.79
C LEU A 161 -1.65 19.85 -2.87
N GLU A 162 -0.84 19.65 -3.90
CA GLU A 162 0.25 20.55 -4.24
C GLU A 162 -0.34 21.92 -4.58
N LYS A 163 0.02 22.94 -3.80
CA LYS A 163 -0.27 24.35 -4.08
C LYS A 163 0.76 24.91 -5.06
#